data_AF-A0A7S1L9N3-F1
#
_entry.id   AF-A0A7S1L9N3-F1
#
_cell.length_a   1.000
_cell.length_b   1.000
_cell.length_c   1.000
_cell.angle_alpha   90.00
_cell.angle_beta   90.00
_cell.angle_gamma   90.00
#
_symmetry.space_group_name_H-M   'P 1'
#
loop_
_entity.id
_entity.type
_entity.pdbx_description
1 polymer ?
#
loop_
_entity_poly.entity_id
_entity_poly.type
_entity_poly.pdbx_seq_one_letter_code
_entity_poly.pdbx_strand_id
1 'polypeptide(L)'
;MRAGPQLTKEKLRYVIRNSSGIQASFFPSNAAFLTLVREQIARLEDPALMCIQYVHEELRKICAACAGKLHRYPQLNEKVIAIAHQLIDELRAPCTQHMKTWVQAETKHINTRNPALLQLARAGASTTEAALQQQQQQYGSPNGAAQPQQHGQPQHGQPQHGQPQHGQQQGQQQQQ
;
A
#
# COMPACT_ATOMS: atom_id res chain seq x y z
N MET A 1 0.87 -5.35 22.96
CA MET A 1 0.45 -5.40 21.54
C MET A 1 1.64 -5.07 20.68
N ARG A 2 2.25 -6.06 20.00
CA ARG A 2 3.40 -5.80 19.13
C ARG A 2 2.84 -5.29 17.80
N ALA A 3 2.95 -3.99 17.54
CA ALA A 3 2.62 -3.46 16.23
C ALA A 3 3.39 -4.26 15.17
N GLY A 4 2.67 -5.01 14.32
CA GLY A 4 3.29 -5.68 13.18
C GLY A 4 4.14 -4.69 12.37
N PRO A 5 5.19 -5.15 11.66
CA PRO A 5 6.15 -4.27 11.01
C PRO A 5 5.44 -3.24 10.13
N GLN A 6 5.57 -1.98 10.53
CA GLN A 6 5.01 -0.82 9.85
C GLN A 6 5.48 -0.81 8.39
N LEU A 7 4.66 -0.26 7.49
CA LEU A 7 5.08 -0.08 6.10
C LEU A 7 6.20 0.97 6.03
N THR A 8 7.45 0.51 5.96
CA THR A 8 8.63 1.37 5.82
C THR A 8 9.04 1.52 4.36
N LYS A 9 9.78 2.59 4.02
CA LYS A 9 10.34 2.80 2.67
C LYS A 9 11.24 1.64 2.23
N GLU A 10 11.96 1.04 3.18
CA GLU A 10 12.80 -0.13 2.92
C GLU A 10 11.97 -1.37 2.58
N LYS A 11 10.94 -1.67 3.40
CA LYS A 11 10.00 -2.77 3.12
C LYS A 11 9.30 -2.58 1.78
N LEU A 12 8.89 -1.36 1.46
CA LEU A 12 8.29 -1.02 0.17
C LEU A 12 9.24 -1.35 -0.99
N ARG A 13 10.51 -0.91 -0.92
CA ARG A 13 11.54 -1.23 -1.94
C ARG A 13 11.74 -2.73 -2.10
N TYR A 14 11.81 -3.46 -0.98
CA TYR A 14 11.96 -4.91 -0.97
C TYR A 14 10.78 -5.61 -1.65
N VAL A 15 9.54 -5.26 -1.29
CA VAL A 15 8.34 -5.88 -1.87
C VAL A 15 8.22 -5.57 -3.37
N ILE A 16 8.51 -4.35 -3.81
CA ILE A 16 8.52 -3.98 -5.24
C ILE A 16 9.55 -4.81 -6.01
N ARG A 17 10.79 -4.91 -5.49
CA ARG A 17 11.85 -5.67 -6.13
C ARG A 17 11.49 -7.16 -6.24
N ASN A 18 11.00 -7.75 -5.17
CA ASN A 18 10.63 -9.17 -5.16
C ASN A 18 9.42 -9.49 -6.03
N SER A 19 8.47 -8.56 -6.11
CA SER A 19 7.27 -8.73 -6.94
C SER A 19 7.54 -8.54 -8.43
N SER A 20 8.75 -8.08 -8.80
CA SER A 20 9.20 -7.93 -10.20
C SER A 20 10.10 -9.08 -10.65
N GLY A 21 10.60 -9.90 -9.70
CA GLY A 21 11.49 -11.02 -9.99
C GLY A 21 12.86 -10.58 -10.51
N ILE A 22 13.41 -11.34 -11.46
CA ILE A 22 14.73 -11.08 -12.08
C ILE A 22 14.70 -9.93 -13.11
N GLN A 23 13.52 -9.49 -13.53
CA GLN A 23 13.35 -8.47 -14.56
C GLN A 23 13.34 -7.08 -13.92
N ALA A 24 14.10 -6.15 -14.49
CA ALA A 24 14.01 -4.75 -14.13
C ALA A 24 12.63 -4.21 -14.58
N SER A 25 11.83 -3.73 -13.64
CA SER A 25 10.52 -3.16 -13.95
C SER A 25 10.58 -1.63 -13.95
N PHE A 26 10.10 -1.01 -15.03
CA PHE A 26 9.96 0.45 -15.14
C PHE A 26 8.78 0.99 -14.31
N PHE A 27 7.80 0.15 -13.98
CA PHE A 27 6.62 0.51 -13.19
C PHE A 27 6.44 -0.46 -12.01
N PRO A 28 5.86 -0.02 -10.89
CA PRO A 28 5.49 -0.93 -9.80
C PRO A 28 4.52 -2.02 -10.30
N SER A 29 4.79 -3.28 -9.97
CA SER A 29 3.91 -4.38 -10.40
C SER A 29 2.61 -4.39 -9.59
N ASN A 30 1.50 -4.78 -10.23
CA ASN A 30 0.22 -4.97 -9.54
C ASN A 30 0.35 -5.99 -8.39
N ALA A 31 1.23 -6.99 -8.54
CA ALA A 31 1.52 -7.97 -7.50
C ALA A 31 2.13 -7.33 -6.23
N ALA A 32 2.99 -6.31 -6.37
CA ALA A 32 3.55 -5.59 -5.23
C ALA A 32 2.45 -4.89 -4.42
N PHE A 33 1.56 -4.16 -5.12
CA PHE A 33 0.40 -3.51 -4.49
C PHE A 33 -0.49 -4.51 -3.75
N LEU A 34 -0.91 -5.58 -4.44
CA LEU A 34 -1.80 -6.59 -3.83
C LEU A 34 -1.16 -7.25 -2.61
N THR A 35 0.15 -7.51 -2.65
CA THR A 35 0.88 -8.09 -1.51
C THR A 35 0.83 -7.17 -0.30
N LEU A 36 1.12 -5.88 -0.49
CA LEU A 36 1.09 -4.91 0.59
C LEU A 36 -0.32 -4.76 1.19
N VAL A 37 -1.36 -4.70 0.35
CA VAL A 37 -2.75 -4.57 0.81
C VAL A 37 -3.18 -5.82 1.58
N ARG A 38 -2.87 -7.01 1.07
CA ARG A 38 -3.15 -8.28 1.76
C ARG A 38 -2.52 -8.34 3.14
N GLU A 39 -1.26 -7.92 3.26
CA GLU A 39 -0.60 -7.83 4.56
C GLU A 39 -1.30 -6.85 5.50
N GLN A 40 -1.79 -5.70 5.01
CA GLN A 40 -2.53 -4.77 5.85
C GLN A 40 -3.89 -5.32 6.30
N ILE A 41 -4.62 -6.02 5.42
CA ILE A 41 -5.89 -6.66 5.76
C ILE A 41 -5.68 -7.76 6.80
N ALA A 42 -4.67 -8.62 6.61
CA ALA A 42 -4.38 -9.71 7.54
C ALA A 42 -4.08 -9.23 8.98
N ARG A 43 -3.50 -8.02 9.13
CA ARG A 43 -3.26 -7.40 10.44
C ARG A 43 -4.53 -7.07 11.22
N LEU A 44 -5.70 -7.06 10.58
CA LEU A 44 -6.98 -6.82 11.24
C LEU A 44 -7.51 -8.06 11.98
N GLU A 45 -6.97 -9.26 11.71
CA GLU A 45 -7.41 -10.48 12.37
C GLU A 45 -7.23 -10.39 13.90
N ASP A 46 -6.01 -10.14 14.36
CA ASP A 46 -5.69 -10.06 15.80
C ASP A 46 -6.59 -9.08 16.58
N PRO A 47 -6.74 -7.79 16.19
CA PRO A 47 -7.61 -6.87 16.90
C PRO A 47 -9.09 -7.27 16.81
N ALA A 48 -9.53 -7.89 15.72
CA ALA A 48 -10.90 -8.40 15.61
C ALA A 48 -11.15 -9.60 16.55
N LEU A 49 -10.18 -10.51 16.68
CA LEU A 49 -10.25 -11.62 17.63
C LEU A 49 -10.23 -11.15 19.09
N MET A 50 -9.47 -10.09 19.39
CA MET A 50 -9.52 -9.44 20.70
C MET A 50 -10.88 -8.82 20.98
N CYS A 51 -11.49 -8.15 19.99
CA CYS A 51 -12.84 -7.63 20.13
C CYS A 51 -13.85 -8.72 20.48
N ILE A 52 -13.76 -9.90 19.84
CA ILE A 52 -14.61 -11.06 20.16
C ILE A 52 -14.42 -11.50 21.62
N GLN A 53 -13.18 -11.52 22.13
CA GLN A 53 -12.92 -11.86 23.53
C GLN A 53 -13.53 -10.84 24.49
N TYR A 54 -13.36 -9.55 24.23
CA TYR A 54 -13.93 -8.51 25.09
C TYR A 54 -15.47 -8.53 25.10
N VAL A 55 -16.09 -8.73 23.94
CA VAL A 55 -17.55 -8.88 23.86
C VAL A 55 -18.02 -10.13 24.59
N HIS A 56 -17.30 -11.25 24.46
CA HIS A 56 -17.60 -12.50 25.18
C HIS A 56 -17.59 -12.31 26.71
N GLU A 57 -16.55 -11.68 27.25
CA GLU A 57 -16.45 -11.37 28.67
C GLU A 57 -17.59 -10.44 29.13
N GLU A 58 -17.90 -9.41 28.34
CA GLU A 58 -18.93 -8.44 28.69
C GLU A 58 -20.34 -9.05 28.65
N LEU A 59 -20.63 -9.90 27.66
CA LEU A 59 -21.89 -10.63 27.60
C LEU A 59 -22.11 -11.51 28.83
N ARG A 60 -21.07 -12.19 29.33
CA ARG A 60 -21.16 -12.99 30.56
C ARG A 60 -21.51 -12.13 31.78
N LYS A 61 -20.91 -10.93 31.90
CA LYS A 61 -21.21 -9.99 32.98
C LYS A 61 -22.64 -9.47 32.90
N ILE A 62 -23.09 -9.08 31.70
CA ILE A 62 -24.46 -8.61 31.46
C ILE A 62 -25.48 -9.71 31.83
N CYS A 63 -25.23 -10.96 31.44
CA CYS A 63 -26.09 -12.09 31.81
C CYS A 63 -26.20 -12.27 33.33
N ALA A 64 -25.08 -12.22 34.05
CA ALA A 64 -25.09 -12.33 35.51
C ALA A 64 -25.84 -11.15 36.18
N ALA A 65 -25.64 -9.92 35.69
CA ALA A 65 -26.33 -8.74 36.17
C ALA A 65 -27.86 -8.83 35.96
N CYS A 66 -28.30 -9.30 34.78
CA CYS A 66 -29.70 -9.53 34.48
C CYS A 66 -30.33 -10.60 35.40
N ALA A 67 -29.59 -11.66 35.72
CA ALA A 67 -30.03 -12.73 36.61
C ALA A 67 -30.18 -12.28 38.08
N GLY A 68 -29.59 -11.15 38.49
CA GLY A 68 -29.79 -10.57 39.83
C GLY A 68 -31.26 -10.32 40.20
N LYS A 69 -32.15 -10.18 39.21
CA LYS A 69 -33.61 -10.07 39.41
C LYS A 69 -34.23 -11.35 40.00
N LEU A 70 -33.57 -12.49 39.88
CA LEU A 70 -34.01 -13.80 40.37
C LEU A 70 -33.51 -14.14 41.78
N HIS A 71 -33.06 -13.16 42.57
CA HIS A 71 -32.51 -13.40 43.92
C HIS A 71 -33.46 -14.19 44.85
N ARG A 72 -34.78 -14.05 44.68
CA ARG A 72 -35.80 -14.80 45.44
C ARG A 72 -35.80 -16.30 45.12
N TYR A 73 -35.27 -16.71 43.98
CA TYR A 73 -35.21 -18.10 43.50
C TYR A 73 -33.75 -18.50 43.21
N PRO A 74 -32.92 -18.77 44.23
CA PRO A 74 -31.48 -18.94 44.08
C PRO A 74 -31.10 -20.12 43.17
N GLN A 75 -31.82 -21.25 43.26
CA GLN A 75 -31.57 -22.42 42.40
C GLN A 75 -31.89 -22.13 40.93
N LEU A 76 -32.96 -21.38 40.65
CA LEU A 76 -33.31 -20.98 39.29
C LEU A 76 -32.29 -20.00 38.73
N ASN A 77 -31.86 -19.03 39.55
CA ASN A 77 -30.84 -18.05 39.18
C ASN A 77 -29.54 -18.74 38.73
N GLU A 78 -29.03 -19.67 39.54
CA GLU A 78 -27.82 -20.43 39.22
C GLU A 78 -27.95 -21.19 37.89
N LYS A 79 -29.07 -21.89 37.67
CA LYS A 79 -29.31 -22.65 36.43
C LYS A 79 -29.39 -21.73 35.21
N VAL A 80 -30.04 -20.58 35.32
CA VAL A 80 -30.14 -19.60 34.21
C VAL A 80 -28.75 -19.04 33.85
N ILE A 81 -27.95 -18.66 34.85
CA ILE A 81 -26.58 -18.17 34.60
C ILE A 81 -25.73 -19.25 33.95
N ALA A 82 -25.79 -20.48 34.46
CA ALA A 82 -25.01 -21.61 33.94
C ALA A 82 -25.33 -21.88 32.46
N ILE A 83 -26.63 -21.97 32.10
CA ILE A 83 -27.06 -22.22 30.72
C ILE A 83 -26.67 -21.05 29.81
N ALA A 84 -26.88 -19.80 30.26
CA ALA A 84 -26.53 -18.62 29.47
C ALA A 84 -25.02 -18.51 29.22
N HIS A 85 -24.19 -18.75 30.25
CA HIS A 85 -22.73 -18.76 30.10
C HIS A 85 -22.26 -19.89 29.19
N GLN A 86 -22.84 -21.09 29.33
CA GLN A 86 -22.54 -22.22 28.44
C GLN A 86 -22.80 -21.85 26.97
N LEU A 87 -23.97 -21.28 26.67
CA LEU A 87 -24.29 -20.84 25.30
C LEU A 87 -23.29 -19.80 24.78
N ILE A 88 -22.94 -18.81 25.60
CA ILE A 88 -21.97 -17.76 25.23
C ILE A 88 -20.57 -18.37 24.97
N ASP A 89 -20.15 -19.34 25.77
CA ASP A 89 -18.89 -20.05 25.60
C ASP A 89 -18.88 -20.90 24.31
N GLU A 90 -19.99 -21.60 24.02
CA GLU A 90 -20.18 -22.39 22.80
C GLU A 90 -20.14 -21.51 21.53
N LEU A 91 -20.69 -20.30 21.59
CA LEU A 91 -20.73 -19.36 20.45
C LEU A 91 -19.36 -18.69 20.17
N ARG A 92 -18.42 -18.72 21.10
CA ARG A 92 -17.12 -18.05 20.92
C ARG A 92 -16.31 -18.66 19.78
N ALA A 93 -16.27 -19.98 19.70
CA ALA A 93 -15.53 -20.72 18.68
C ALA A 93 -16.06 -20.47 17.25
N PRO A 94 -17.37 -20.60 16.95
CA PRO A 94 -17.89 -20.31 15.61
C PRO A 94 -17.73 -18.84 15.22
N CYS A 95 -17.90 -17.88 16.14
CA CYS A 95 -17.65 -16.47 15.85
C CYS A 95 -16.17 -16.21 15.49
N THR A 96 -15.25 -16.82 16.24
CA THR A 96 -13.81 -16.75 15.96
C THR A 96 -13.49 -17.31 14.57
N GLN A 97 -14.01 -18.49 14.24
CA GLN A 97 -13.82 -19.11 12.93
C GLN A 97 -14.39 -18.24 11.81
N HIS A 98 -15.60 -17.72 12.01
CA HIS A 98 -16.25 -16.84 11.03
C HIS A 98 -15.41 -15.60 10.75
N MET A 99 -14.89 -14.95 11.78
CA MET A 99 -14.01 -13.78 11.63
C MET A 99 -12.75 -14.11 10.80
N LYS A 100 -12.11 -15.26 11.08
CA LYS A 100 -10.96 -15.72 10.30
C LYS A 100 -11.33 -15.97 8.83
N THR A 101 -12.48 -16.57 8.57
CA THR A 101 -12.98 -16.79 7.21
C THR A 101 -13.20 -15.46 6.48
N TRP A 102 -13.74 -14.44 7.14
CA TRP A 102 -13.90 -13.10 6.57
C TRP A 102 -12.57 -12.47 6.18
N VAL A 103 -11.59 -12.44 7.09
CA VAL A 103 -10.26 -11.88 6.78
C VAL A 103 -9.61 -12.62 5.62
N GLN A 104 -9.74 -13.95 5.56
CA GLN A 104 -9.24 -14.74 4.45
C GLN A 104 -9.93 -14.43 3.13
N ALA A 105 -11.25 -14.21 3.13
CA ALA A 105 -12.00 -13.84 1.94
C ALA A 105 -11.53 -12.49 1.37
N GLU A 106 -11.41 -11.48 2.24
CA GLU A 106 -10.92 -10.14 1.87
C GLU A 106 -9.47 -10.15 1.36
N THR A 107 -8.63 -11.04 1.93
CA THR A 107 -7.23 -11.20 1.49
C THR A 107 -7.14 -11.87 0.10
N LYS A 108 -8.07 -12.77 -0.23
CA LYS A 108 -8.07 -13.49 -1.51
C LYS A 108 -8.39 -12.57 -2.69
N HIS A 109 -9.40 -11.72 -2.55
CA HIS A 109 -9.86 -10.85 -3.63
C HIS A 109 -9.92 -9.39 -3.20
N ILE A 110 -9.14 -8.53 -3.86
CA ILE A 110 -9.13 -7.08 -3.63
C ILE A 110 -9.84 -6.41 -4.80
N ASN A 111 -10.90 -5.65 -4.50
CA ASN A 111 -11.63 -4.87 -5.51
C ASN A 111 -10.86 -3.60 -5.87
N THR A 112 -10.03 -3.67 -6.91
CA THR A 112 -9.26 -2.54 -7.43
C THR A 112 -10.10 -1.52 -8.22
N ARG A 113 -11.36 -1.82 -8.53
CA ARG A 113 -12.30 -0.92 -9.21
C ARG A 113 -13.15 -0.11 -8.24
N ASN A 114 -12.88 -0.20 -6.94
CA ASN A 114 -13.59 0.58 -5.94
C ASN A 114 -13.37 2.09 -6.17
N PRO A 115 -14.43 2.92 -6.31
CA PRO A 115 -14.30 4.34 -6.59
C PRO A 115 -13.54 5.11 -5.50
N ALA A 116 -13.64 4.70 -4.23
CA ALA A 116 -12.89 5.31 -3.14
C ALA A 116 -11.38 5.06 -3.29
N LEU A 117 -10.98 3.86 -3.72
CA LEU A 117 -9.58 3.54 -3.99
C LEU A 117 -9.04 4.37 -5.16
N LEU A 118 -9.83 4.52 -6.22
CA LEU A 118 -9.46 5.34 -7.38
C LEU A 118 -9.34 6.82 -7.01
N GLN A 119 -10.21 7.32 -6.14
CA GLN A 119 -10.14 8.69 -5.63
C GLN A 119 -8.88 8.91 -4.78
N LEU A 120 -8.56 7.97 -3.89
CA LEU A 120 -7.33 8.01 -3.08
C LEU A 120 -6.08 8.02 -3.96
N ALA A 121 -6.05 7.21 -5.03
CA ALA A 121 -4.93 7.19 -5.97
C ALA A 121 -4.73 8.54 -6.67
N ARG A 122 -5.83 9.20 -7.08
CA ARG A 122 -5.78 10.54 -7.69
C ARG A 122 -5.31 11.61 -6.71
N ALA A 123 -5.80 11.58 -5.48
CA ALA A 123 -5.37 12.48 -4.42
C ALA A 123 -3.89 12.28 -4.05
N GLY A 124 -3.42 11.02 -4.05
CA GLY A 124 -2.01 10.72 -3.89
C GLY A 124 -1.17 11.31 -5.03
N ALA A 125 -1.59 11.13 -6.28
CA ALA A 125 -0.88 11.64 -7.45
C ALA A 125 -0.65 13.17 -7.37
N SER A 126 -1.68 13.96 -7.05
CA SER A 126 -1.56 15.42 -6.95
C SER A 126 -0.60 15.88 -5.84
N THR A 127 -0.52 15.15 -4.72
CA THR A 127 0.48 15.44 -3.68
C THR A 127 1.91 15.16 -4.14
N THR A 128 2.12 14.10 -4.93
CA THR A 128 3.42 13.81 -5.55
C THR A 128 3.82 14.88 -6.56
N GLU A 129 2.88 15.35 -7.38
CA GLU A 129 3.12 16.41 -8.36
C GLU A 129 3.55 17.72 -7.68
N ALA A 130 2.85 18.11 -6.61
CA ALA A 130 3.22 19.28 -5.81
C ALA A 130 4.62 19.13 -5.16
N ALA A 131 4.95 17.94 -4.66
CA ALA A 131 6.27 17.66 -4.06
C ALA A 131 7.41 17.68 -5.11
N LEU A 132 7.17 17.14 -6.32
CA LEU A 132 8.13 17.18 -7.43
C LEU A 132 8.36 18.61 -7.93
N GLN A 133 7.33 19.45 -7.96
CA GLN A 133 7.46 20.87 -8.32
C GLN A 133 8.29 21.66 -7.29
N GLN A 134 8.09 21.40 -5.99
CA GLN A 134 8.93 21.99 -4.94
C GLN A 134 10.40 21.55 -5.06
N GLN A 135 10.64 20.29 -5.41
CA GLN A 135 11.99 19.77 -5.59
C GLN A 135 12.69 20.35 -6.84
N GLN A 136 11.93 20.70 -7.90
CA GLN A 136 12.47 21.40 -9.07
C GLN A 136 12.80 22.87 -8.79
N GLN A 137 12.04 23.56 -7.93
CA GLN A 137 12.36 24.94 -7.52
C GLN A 137 13.64 25.04 -6.69
N GLN A 138 14.01 23.99 -5.96
CA GLN A 138 15.27 23.93 -5.21
C GLN A 138 16.52 23.71 -6.11
N TYR A 139 16.33 23.24 -7.36
CA TYR A 139 17.41 23.07 -8.35
C TYR A 139 17.37 24.10 -9.50
N GLY A 140 16.45 25.08 -9.44
CA GLY A 140 16.31 26.12 -10.45
C GLY A 140 16.63 27.52 -9.91
N SER A 141 17.92 27.88 -9.85
CA SER A 141 18.31 29.29 -9.97
C SER A 141 19.61 29.45 -10.76
N PRO A 142 19.62 30.34 -11.77
CA PRO A 142 20.73 30.52 -12.70
C PRO A 142 21.80 31.43 -12.08
N ASN A 143 23.01 30.90 -11.92
CA ASN A 143 24.21 31.69 -11.67
C ASN A 143 25.04 31.56 -12.95
N GLY A 144 25.32 32.59 -13.74
CA GLY A 144 25.85 33.91 -13.41
C GLY A 144 26.94 34.13 -14.46
N ALA A 145 26.94 35.29 -15.14
CA ALA A 145 27.81 35.57 -16.26
C ALA A 145 29.30 35.33 -15.92
N ALA A 146 29.99 34.52 -16.73
CA ALA A 146 31.44 34.46 -16.77
C ALA A 146 31.90 34.78 -18.19
N GLN A 147 32.61 35.91 -18.32
CA GLN A 147 33.25 36.39 -19.54
C GLN A 147 34.33 35.41 -20.02
N PRO A 148 34.62 35.35 -21.34
CA PRO A 148 35.70 34.52 -21.88
C PRO A 148 37.06 35.19 -21.70
N GLN A 149 38.00 34.55 -20.98
CA GLN A 149 39.42 34.92 -20.94
C GLN A 149 40.25 34.01 -21.87
N GLN A 150 41.00 34.65 -22.77
CA GLN A 150 42.00 34.08 -23.68
C GLN A 150 43.31 33.70 -22.96
N HIS A 151 44.06 32.76 -23.56
CA HIS A 151 45.48 32.33 -23.41
C HIS A 151 45.57 30.83 -23.05
N GLY A 152 46.31 29.94 -23.73
CA GLY A 152 47.22 30.01 -24.87
C GLY A 152 47.52 28.57 -25.38
N GLN A 153 48.07 28.45 -26.58
CA GLN A 153 48.42 27.19 -27.28
C GLN A 153 49.56 26.41 -26.57
N PRO A 154 49.81 25.13 -26.94
CA PRO A 154 50.77 24.87 -28.02
C PRO A 154 50.31 23.87 -29.11
N GLN A 155 50.97 24.00 -30.27
CA GLN A 155 50.85 23.26 -31.54
C GLN A 155 51.38 21.81 -31.49
N HIS A 156 50.77 20.93 -32.31
CA HIS A 156 51.38 19.93 -33.24
C HIS A 156 50.30 18.86 -33.55
N GLY A 157 49.96 18.43 -34.77
CA GLY A 157 50.29 18.75 -36.16
C GLY A 157 49.31 17.96 -37.06
N GLN A 158 48.94 18.52 -38.23
CA GLN A 158 48.23 17.81 -39.32
C GLN A 158 49.25 17.30 -40.36
N PRO A 159 48.91 16.34 -41.25
CA PRO A 159 48.17 16.63 -42.50
C PRO A 159 47.04 15.59 -42.79
N GLN A 160 45.83 15.98 -43.19
CA GLN A 160 45.35 16.42 -44.53
C GLN A 160 44.91 15.26 -45.46
N HIS A 161 43.62 15.26 -45.83
CA HIS A 161 42.91 14.66 -47.00
C HIS A 161 41.49 14.24 -46.57
N GLY A 162 40.35 14.58 -47.18
CA GLY A 162 39.97 15.39 -48.34
C GLY A 162 38.43 15.25 -48.47
N GLN A 163 37.73 16.35 -48.73
CA GLN A 163 36.39 16.43 -49.33
C GLN A 163 36.57 17.08 -50.72
N PRO A 164 35.62 17.08 -51.70
CA PRO A 164 34.15 17.04 -51.54
C PRO A 164 33.36 16.31 -52.68
N GLN A 165 32.02 16.22 -52.56
CA GLN A 165 30.98 16.56 -53.58
C GLN A 165 29.65 15.90 -53.19
N HIS A 166 28.59 16.67 -52.90
CA HIS A 166 27.60 17.23 -53.84
C HIS A 166 26.85 16.18 -54.67
N GLY A 167 25.58 15.97 -54.35
CA GLY A 167 24.61 15.22 -55.14
C GLY A 167 23.18 15.56 -54.72
N GLN A 168 22.62 16.58 -55.38
CA GLN A 168 21.18 16.84 -55.41
C GLN A 168 20.48 15.69 -56.14
N GLN A 169 19.32 15.23 -55.66
CA GLN A 169 18.27 14.84 -56.58
C GLN A 169 16.87 15.05 -55.99
N GLN A 170 16.15 15.94 -56.66
CA GLN A 170 14.70 16.10 -56.62
C GLN A 170 14.04 14.95 -57.39
N GLY A 171 12.81 14.61 -56.99
CA GLY A 171 11.82 13.87 -57.76
C GLY A 171 10.56 13.72 -56.90
N GLN A 172 9.62 14.67 -56.94
CA GLN A 172 8.41 14.65 -57.77
C GLN A 172 7.58 13.37 -57.59
N GLN A 173 6.40 13.51 -56.97
CA GLN A 173 5.07 13.36 -57.60
C GLN A 173 4.48 11.97 -57.32
N GLN A 174 3.19 11.71 -57.21
CA GLN A 174 1.95 12.47 -57.06
C GLN A 174 0.83 11.42 -57.17
N GLN A 175 -0.21 11.50 -56.33
CA GLN A 175 -1.59 10.98 -56.54
C GLN A 175 -1.74 9.46 -56.80
N GLN A 176 -2.78 8.77 -56.32
CA GLN A 176 -4.16 9.15 -56.00
C GLN A 176 -4.58 8.58 -54.64
#